data_AF-A0A8J8B7Z8-F1
#
_entry.id   AF-A0A8J8B7Z8-F1
#
_cell.length_a   1.000
_cell.length_b   1.000
_cell.length_c   1.000
_cell.angle_alpha   90.00
_cell.angle_beta   90.00
_cell.angle_gamma   90.00
#
_symmetry.space_group_name_H-M   'P 1'
#
loop_
_entity.id
_entity.type
_entity.pdbx_description
1 polymer ?
#
loop_
_entity_poly.entity_id
_entity_poly.type
_entity_poly.pdbx_seq_one_letter_code
_entity_poly.pdbx_strand_id
1 'polypeptide(L)'
;MTTPVSSIRNLGPATEAAMARAGIRSAEDLRALGADRAYARLLAAGEKPHFIGYYVLVMALQGRPWNDCKGAEKAALRERFDAIKAGAAGQDGALPPDLTAFLRDFGIRP
;
A
#
# COMPACT_ATOMS: atom_id res chain seq x y z
N MET A 1 -20.69 7.27 14.26
CA MET A 1 -20.83 7.57 12.81
C MET A 1 -19.47 7.34 12.18
N THR A 2 -19.40 6.63 11.05
CA THR A 2 -18.14 6.45 10.32
C THR A 2 -17.91 7.61 9.37
N THR A 3 -16.69 8.13 9.32
CA THR A 3 -16.32 9.24 8.45
C THR A 3 -15.60 8.73 7.19
N PRO A 4 -15.73 9.41 6.04
CA PRO A 4 -15.07 8.99 4.80
C PRO A 4 -13.54 9.09 4.94
N VAL A 5 -12.80 8.23 4.25
CA VAL A 5 -11.31 8.25 4.27
C VAL A 5 -10.77 9.58 3.77
N SER A 6 -11.42 10.19 2.78
CA SER A 6 -11.09 11.51 2.24
C SER A 6 -11.25 12.67 3.23
N SER A 7 -11.85 12.43 4.41
CA SER A 7 -11.86 13.42 5.51
C SER A 7 -10.50 13.55 6.20
N ILE A 8 -9.61 12.57 6.04
CA ILE A 8 -8.26 12.62 6.58
C ILE A 8 -7.39 13.50 5.68
N ARG A 9 -6.68 14.45 6.28
CA ARG A 9 -5.68 15.29 5.60
C ARG A 9 -4.77 14.46 4.70
N ASN A 10 -4.47 15.00 3.51
CA ASN A 10 -3.66 14.38 2.44
C ASN A 10 -4.34 13.21 1.69
N LEU A 11 -5.49 12.71 2.12
CA LEU A 11 -6.20 11.63 1.43
C LEU A 11 -7.35 12.22 0.61
N GLY A 12 -7.30 12.04 -0.70
CA GLY A 12 -8.34 12.51 -1.62
C GLY A 12 -9.31 11.40 -2.04
N PRO A 13 -10.32 11.72 -2.87
CA PRO A 13 -11.32 10.76 -3.36
C PRO A 13 -10.69 9.55 -4.09
N ALA A 14 -9.58 9.74 -4.79
CA ALA A 14 -8.86 8.64 -5.46
C ALA A 14 -8.31 7.63 -4.46
N THR A 15 -7.70 8.10 -3.37
CA THR A 15 -7.20 7.23 -2.30
C THR A 15 -8.36 6.54 -1.59
N GLU A 16 -9.47 7.24 -1.34
CA GLU A 16 -10.67 6.63 -0.76
C GLU A 16 -11.22 5.49 -1.62
N ALA A 17 -11.32 5.69 -2.94
CA ALA A 17 -11.77 4.63 -3.86
C ALA A 17 -10.82 3.43 -3.87
N ALA A 18 -9.50 3.65 -3.81
CA ALA A 18 -8.51 2.58 -3.70
C ALA A 18 -8.63 1.83 -2.36
N MET A 19 -8.81 2.55 -1.25
CA MET A 19 -9.02 1.99 0.09
C MET A 19 -10.31 1.15 0.13
N ALA A 20 -11.40 1.64 -0.48
CA ALA A 20 -12.66 0.92 -0.58
C ALA A 20 -12.50 -0.40 -1.34
N ARG A 21 -11.76 -0.41 -2.47
CA ARG A 21 -11.40 -1.65 -3.19
C ARG A 21 -10.57 -2.60 -2.32
N ALA A 22 -9.70 -2.07 -1.47
CA ALA A 22 -8.92 -2.83 -0.49
C ALA A 22 -9.72 -3.21 0.79
N GLY A 23 -11.03 -2.99 0.81
CA GLY A 23 -11.92 -3.35 1.92
C GLY A 23 -11.83 -2.43 3.14
N ILE A 24 -11.22 -1.24 3.01
CA ILE A 24 -11.12 -0.22 4.06
C ILE A 24 -12.17 0.86 3.77
N ARG A 25 -13.25 0.89 4.54
CA ARG A 25 -14.46 1.64 4.18
C ARG A 25 -14.65 2.95 4.96
N SER A 26 -13.85 3.20 5.98
CA SER A 26 -13.94 4.42 6.79
C SER A 26 -12.59 4.90 7.30
N ALA A 27 -12.55 6.18 7.71
CA ALA A 27 -11.38 6.76 8.36
C ALA A 27 -11.09 6.08 9.71
N GLU A 28 -12.11 5.63 10.42
CA GLU A 28 -11.97 4.88 11.68
C GLU A 28 -11.34 3.50 11.43
N ASP A 29 -11.81 2.77 10.40
CA ASP A 29 -11.20 1.49 9.99
C ASP A 29 -9.73 1.69 9.63
N LEU A 30 -9.43 2.75 8.86
CA LEU A 30 -8.06 3.04 8.44
C LEU A 30 -7.15 3.36 9.63
N ARG A 31 -7.63 4.14 10.60
CA ARG A 31 -6.88 4.43 11.84
C ARG A 31 -6.66 3.18 12.68
N ALA A 32 -7.69 2.34 12.83
CA ALA A 32 -7.60 1.10 13.59
C ALA A 32 -6.63 0.09 12.94
N LEU A 33 -6.60 0.04 11.60
CA LEU A 33 -5.72 -0.84 10.84
C LEU A 33 -4.25 -0.38 10.85
N GLY A 34 -4.04 0.94 10.77
CA GLY A 34 -2.71 1.56 10.66
C GLY A 34 -2.15 1.54 9.23
N ALA A 35 -1.15 2.39 8.99
CA ALA A 35 -0.63 2.67 7.65
C ALA A 35 -0.04 1.43 6.95
N ASP A 36 0.76 0.63 7.65
CA ASP A 36 1.49 -0.49 7.03
C ASP A 36 0.54 -1.58 6.54
N ARG A 37 -0.41 -1.98 7.39
CA ARG A 37 -1.40 -3.00 7.05
C ARG A 37 -2.38 -2.48 5.99
N ALA A 38 -2.77 -1.21 6.08
CA ALA A 38 -3.60 -0.58 5.06
C ALA A 38 -2.90 -0.56 3.69
N TYR A 39 -1.62 -0.19 3.67
CA TYR A 39 -0.84 -0.17 2.44
C TYR A 39 -0.61 -1.57 1.87
N ALA A 40 -0.35 -2.56 2.73
CA ALA A 40 -0.27 -3.96 2.30
C ALA A 40 -1.57 -4.44 1.64
N ARG A 41 -2.75 -4.05 2.17
CA ARG A 41 -4.04 -4.33 1.52
C ARG A 41 -4.23 -3.61 0.20
N LEU A 42 -3.75 -2.37 0.07
CA LEU A 42 -3.77 -1.65 -1.20
C LEU A 42 -2.96 -2.41 -2.27
N LEU A 43 -1.75 -2.87 -1.92
CA LEU A 43 -0.93 -3.66 -2.84
C LEU A 43 -1.64 -4.97 -3.23
N ALA A 44 -2.18 -5.71 -2.27
CA ALA A 44 -2.95 -6.93 -2.53
C ALA A 44 -4.25 -6.69 -3.33
N ALA A 45 -4.76 -5.46 -3.35
CA ALA A 45 -5.90 -5.03 -4.17
C ALA A 45 -5.48 -4.52 -5.56
N GLY A 46 -4.20 -4.67 -5.93
CA GLY A 46 -3.65 -4.34 -7.25
C GLY A 46 -3.09 -2.92 -7.39
N GLU A 47 -2.92 -2.15 -6.29
CA GLU A 47 -2.22 -0.87 -6.37
C GLU A 47 -0.73 -1.05 -6.67
N LYS A 48 -0.19 -0.21 -7.55
CA LYS A 48 1.24 -0.24 -7.86
C LYS A 48 2.05 0.29 -6.66
N PRO A 49 3.15 -0.38 -6.26
CA PRO A 49 4.02 0.11 -5.19
C PRO A 49 4.56 1.50 -5.51
N HIS A 50 4.24 2.46 -4.65
CA HIS A 50 4.65 3.86 -4.79
C HIS A 50 4.96 4.47 -3.42
N PHE A 51 6.25 4.72 -3.18
CA PHE A 51 6.74 5.17 -1.87
C PHE A 51 6.11 6.47 -1.38
N ILE A 52 5.86 7.44 -2.28
CA ILE A 52 5.21 8.69 -1.87
C ILE A 52 3.81 8.41 -1.36
N GLY A 53 3.06 7.51 -1.99
CA GLY A 53 1.73 7.13 -1.52
C GLY A 53 1.77 6.51 -0.13
N TYR A 54 2.77 5.66 0.14
CA TYR A 54 2.96 5.04 1.45
C TYR A 54 3.25 6.08 2.55
N TYR A 55 4.26 6.93 2.40
CA TYR A 55 4.58 7.85 3.49
C TYR A 55 3.52 8.95 3.64
N VAL A 56 2.83 9.36 2.56
CA VAL A 56 1.68 10.27 2.66
C VAL A 56 0.60 9.67 3.56
N LEU A 57 0.31 8.37 3.42
CA LEU A 57 -0.62 7.66 4.30
C LEU A 57 -0.15 7.67 5.76
N VAL A 58 1.15 7.47 6.01
CA VAL A 58 1.71 7.57 7.37
C VAL A 58 1.50 8.97 7.95
N MET A 59 1.84 10.02 7.19
CA MET A 59 1.66 11.42 7.62
C MET A 59 0.18 11.76 7.84
N ALA A 60 -0.70 11.24 6.99
CA ALA A 60 -2.15 11.41 7.11
C ALA A 60 -2.68 10.87 8.45
N LEU A 61 -2.26 9.67 8.86
CA LEU A 61 -2.67 9.07 10.14
C LEU A 61 -2.07 9.76 11.37
N GLN A 62 -0.94 10.44 11.21
CA GLN A 62 -0.35 11.32 12.23
C GLN A 62 -0.99 12.71 12.25
N GLY A 63 -1.83 13.06 11.27
CA GLY A 63 -2.41 14.39 11.13
C GLY A 63 -1.41 15.47 10.68
N ARG A 64 -0.27 15.10 10.10
CA ARG A 64 0.79 16.02 9.66
C ARG A 64 0.69 16.35 8.16
N PRO A 65 1.21 17.51 7.71
CA PRO A 65 1.43 17.77 6.29
C PRO A 65 2.35 16.71 5.69
N TRP A 66 2.06 16.25 4.46
CA TRP A 66 2.88 15.19 3.85
C TRP A 66 4.34 15.60 3.60
N ASN A 67 4.59 16.88 3.38
CA ASN A 67 5.93 17.45 3.12
C ASN A 67 6.79 17.57 4.39
N ASP A 68 6.29 17.18 5.55
CA ASP A 68 7.01 17.19 6.83
C ASP A 68 7.93 15.95 7.00
N CYS A 69 7.70 14.89 6.22
CA CYS A 69 8.54 13.68 6.23
C CYS A 69 9.93 13.94 5.63
N LYS A 70 10.96 14.02 6.47
CA LYS A 70 12.32 14.43 6.09
C LYS A 70 13.40 13.61 6.80
N GLY A 71 14.63 13.66 6.27
CA GLY A 71 15.82 13.11 6.92
C GLY A 71 15.69 11.63 7.31
N ALA A 72 16.04 11.32 8.56
CA ALA A 72 16.03 9.97 9.11
C ALA A 72 14.64 9.30 9.09
N GLU A 73 13.56 10.07 9.32
CA GLU A 73 12.20 9.54 9.26
C GLU A 73 11.87 8.99 7.87
N LYS A 74 12.24 9.74 6.83
CA LYS A 74 12.03 9.32 5.44
C LYS A 74 12.83 8.06 5.09
N ALA A 75 14.05 7.94 5.62
CA ALA A 75 14.87 6.73 5.44
C ALA A 75 14.24 5.52 6.14
N ALA A 76 13.80 5.65 7.38
CA ALA A 76 13.12 4.57 8.11
C ALA A 76 11.82 4.13 7.41
N LEU A 77 11.05 5.08 6.87
CA LEU A 77 9.86 4.76 6.08
C LEU A 77 10.20 4.04 4.76
N ARG A 78 11.35 4.33 4.16
CA ARG A 78 11.81 3.62 2.96
C ARG A 78 12.01 2.13 3.26
N GLU A 79 12.72 1.82 4.35
CA GLU A 79 12.96 0.44 4.78
C GLU A 79 11.65 -0.31 5.04
N ARG A 80 10.70 0.33 5.75
CA ARG A 80 9.37 -0.24 5.99
C ARG A 80 8.59 -0.49 4.70
N PHE A 81 8.62 0.48 3.77
CA PHE A 81 7.98 0.34 2.46
C PHE A 81 8.56 -0.84 1.66
N ASP A 82 9.89 -0.96 1.63
CA ASP A 82 10.55 -2.04 0.87
C ASP A 82 10.20 -3.42 1.46
N ALA A 83 10.09 -3.53 2.79
CA ALA A 83 9.61 -4.74 3.45
C ALA A 83 8.15 -5.09 3.09
N ILE A 84 7.25 -4.10 3.11
CA ILE A 84 5.84 -4.29 2.71
C ILE A 84 5.74 -4.73 1.24
N LYS A 85 6.47 -4.05 0.35
CA LYS A 85 6.53 -4.37 -1.07
C LYS A 85 7.03 -5.80 -1.30
N ALA A 86 8.08 -6.22 -0.60
CA ALA A 86 8.62 -7.57 -0.73
C ALA A 86 7.60 -8.63 -0.29
N GLY A 87 6.85 -8.37 0.80
CA GLY A 87 5.77 -9.25 1.26
C GLY A 87 4.60 -9.35 0.29
N ALA A 88 4.28 -8.27 -0.43
CA ALA A 88 3.21 -8.25 -1.44
C ALA A 88 3.64 -8.92 -2.77
N ALA A 89 4.89 -8.74 -3.19
CA ALA A 89 5.42 -9.39 -4.39
C ALA A 89 5.39 -10.93 -4.32
N GLY A 90 5.46 -11.50 -3.11
CA GLY A 90 5.26 -12.94 -2.91
C GLY A 90 3.83 -13.43 -3.20
N GLN A 91 2.85 -12.53 -3.30
CA GLN A 91 1.44 -12.85 -3.57
C GLN A 91 1.04 -12.56 -5.02
N ASP A 92 1.63 -11.54 -5.66
CA ASP A 92 1.32 -11.13 -7.04
C ASP A 92 2.32 -11.62 -8.10
N GLY A 93 3.53 -12.05 -7.69
CA GLY A 93 4.61 -12.44 -8.60
C GLY A 93 4.70 -13.94 -8.91
N ALA A 94 3.92 -14.78 -8.24
CA ALA A 94 3.87 -16.21 -8.53
C ALA A 94 2.90 -16.45 -9.69
N LEU A 95 3.46 -16.59 -10.90
CA LEU A 95 2.72 -17.17 -12.02
C LEU A 95 2.07 -18.50 -11.55
N PRO A 96 0.84 -18.82 -11.98
CA PRO A 96 0.22 -20.11 -11.69
C PRO A 96 1.22 -21.26 -11.94
N PRO A 97 1.24 -22.32 -11.13
CA PRO A 97 2.22 -23.40 -11.25
C PRO A 97 2.31 -23.93 -12.69
N ASP A 98 1.16 -24.05 -13.35
CA ASP A 98 1.05 -24.52 -14.73
C ASP A 98 1.66 -23.53 -15.75
N LEU A 99 1.50 -22.22 -15.53
CA LEU A 99 2.08 -21.19 -16.38
C LEU A 99 3.59 -21.05 -16.12
N THR A 100 4.02 -21.22 -14.88
CA THR A 100 5.45 -21.29 -14.51
C THR A 100 6.13 -22.50 -15.14
N ALA A 101 5.47 -23.66 -15.12
CA ALA A 101 5.95 -24.88 -15.77
C ALA A 101 6.02 -24.71 -17.28
N PHE A 102 4.96 -24.16 -17.90
CA PHE A 102 4.94 -23.83 -19.32
C PHE A 102 6.11 -22.93 -19.72
N LEU A 103 6.30 -21.79 -19.04
CA LEU A 103 7.39 -20.86 -19.39
C LEU A 103 8.76 -21.53 -19.27
N ARG A 104 8.96 -22.38 -18.25
CA ARG A 104 10.18 -23.18 -18.08
C ARG A 104 10.41 -24.17 -19.22
N ASP A 105 9.38 -24.90 -19.62
CA ASP A 105 9.45 -25.90 -20.70
C ASP A 105 9.79 -25.26 -22.06
N PHE A 106 9.38 -23.99 -22.25
CA PHE A 106 9.71 -23.20 -23.43
C PHE A 106 10.98 -22.34 -23.28
N GLY A 107 11.73 -22.47 -22.18
CA GLY A 107 13.00 -21.78 -21.97
C GLY A 107 12.87 -20.27 -21.68
N ILE A 108 11.66 -19.80 -21.36
CA ILE A 108 11.36 -18.41 -21.02
C ILE A 108 11.47 -18.28 -19.49
N ARG A 109 12.39 -17.43 -19.00
CA ARG A 109 12.45 -17.14 -17.55
C ARG A 109 11.31 -16.20 -17.15
N PRO A 110 10.63 -16.46 -16.02
CA PRO A 110 9.65 -15.55 -15.45
C PRO A 110 10.30 -14.24 -14.96
#